data_AF-A0AAW2CK82-F1
#
_entry.id   AF-A0AAW2CK82-F1
#
_cell.length_a   1.000
_cell.length_b   1.000
_cell.length_c   1.000
_cell.angle_alpha   90.00
_cell.angle_beta   90.00
_cell.angle_gamma   90.00
#
_symmetry.space_group_name_H-M   'P 1'
#
loop_
_entity.id
_entity.type
_entity.pdbx_description
1 polymer ?
#
loop_
_entity_poly.entity_id
_entity_poly.type
_entity_poly.pdbx_seq_one_letter_code
_entity_poly.pdbx_strand_id
1 'polypeptide(L)'
;MAALCRKIKAPLQVLEVEAKAYEAGMLLARHLGLHGGVLEGDSLTISNVLKGISVPPTSVAAIVEGIHVLGSEINVNFSYVRRSGNKPAHILARQALSFVNDVIWIEEIPCCIQQALIQDVIGL
;
A
#
# COMPACT_ATOMS: atom_id res chain seq x y z
N MET A 1 8.46 4.73 -12.14
CA MET A 1 7.24 4.61 -11.31
C MET A 1 6.71 3.19 -11.46
N ALA A 2 6.01 2.66 -10.45
CA ALA A 2 5.28 1.42 -10.59
C ALA A 2 3.94 1.48 -9.86
N ALA A 3 2.98 0.70 -10.32
CA ALA A 3 1.66 0.58 -9.71
C ALA A 3 1.19 -0.88 -9.75
N LEU A 4 0.46 -1.30 -8.71
CA LEU A 4 -0.13 -2.62 -8.61
C LEU A 4 -1.63 -2.47 -8.36
N CYS A 5 -2.42 -3.18 -9.16
CA CYS A 5 -3.86 -3.33 -8.99
C CYS A 5 -4.16 -4.81 -8.81
N ARG A 6 -4.62 -5.18 -7.60
CA ARG A 6 -4.82 -6.56 -7.18
C ARG A 6 -6.18 -6.73 -6.52
N LYS A 7 -6.92 -7.74 -6.97
CA LYS A 7 -8.18 -8.14 -6.35
C LYS A 7 -7.90 -9.19 -5.29
N ILE A 8 -8.19 -8.89 -4.03
CA ILE A 8 -8.05 -9.87 -2.95
C ILE A 8 -9.31 -10.74 -2.91
N LYS A 9 -9.15 -12.04 -3.23
CA LYS A 9 -10.23 -13.03 -3.23
C LYS A 9 -10.26 -13.79 -1.90
N ALA A 10 -10.59 -13.09 -0.82
CA ALA A 10 -10.70 -13.66 0.52
C ALA A 10 -11.76 -12.91 1.34
N PRO A 11 -12.43 -13.56 2.32
CA PRO A 11 -13.43 -12.93 3.18
C PRO A 11 -12.76 -12.07 4.27
N LEU A 12 -12.04 -11.04 3.85
CA LEU A 12 -11.31 -10.14 4.74
C LEU A 12 -12.18 -8.95 5.15
N GLN A 13 -11.98 -8.48 6.38
CA GLN A 13 -12.49 -7.23 6.89
C GLN A 13 -11.59 -6.06 6.46
N VAL A 14 -12.09 -4.84 6.65
CA VAL A 14 -11.42 -3.59 6.21
C VAL A 14 -9.97 -3.53 6.68
N LEU A 15 -9.69 -3.81 7.95
CA LEU A 15 -8.35 -3.73 8.51
C LEU A 15 -7.38 -4.74 7.88
N GLU A 16 -7.84 -5.96 7.60
CA GLU A 16 -7.03 -7.00 6.96
C GLU A 16 -6.73 -6.65 5.50
N VAL A 17 -7.69 -6.04 4.79
CA VAL A 17 -7.49 -5.53 3.43
C VAL A 17 -6.47 -4.38 3.41
N GLU A 18 -6.56 -3.46 4.38
CA GLU A 18 -5.57 -2.39 4.54
C GLU A 18 -4.17 -2.98 4.81
N ALA A 19 -4.04 -3.91 5.76
CA ALA A 19 -2.77 -4.57 6.03
C ALA A 19 -2.19 -5.27 4.78
N LYS A 20 -3.04 -5.95 4.01
CA LYS A 20 -2.64 -6.58 2.74
C LYS A 20 -2.23 -5.57 1.67
N ALA A 21 -2.81 -4.37 1.66
CA ALA A 21 -2.38 -3.31 0.74
C ALA A 21 -0.96 -2.81 1.09
N TYR A 22 -0.64 -2.62 2.37
CA TYR A 22 0.73 -2.28 2.81
C TYR A 22 1.73 -3.39 2.44
N GLU A 23 1.39 -4.65 2.74
CA GLU A 23 2.22 -5.81 2.37
C GLU A 23 2.46 -5.88 0.85
N ALA A 24 1.41 -5.67 0.05
CA ALA A 24 1.50 -5.66 -1.40
C ALA A 24 2.44 -4.55 -1.94
N GLY A 25 2.37 -3.34 -1.35
CA GLY A 25 3.26 -2.24 -1.68
C GLY A 25 4.72 -2.56 -1.36
N MET A 26 4.99 -3.13 -0.18
CA MET A 26 6.34 -3.56 0.23
C MET A 26 6.91 -4.65 -0.67
N LEU A 27 6.11 -5.66 -1.01
CA LEU A 27 6.53 -6.73 -1.91
C LEU A 27 6.84 -6.19 -3.31
N LEU A 28 6.06 -5.24 -3.81
CA LEU A 28 6.34 -4.57 -5.09
C LEU A 28 7.64 -3.77 -5.01
N ALA A 29 7.84 -2.98 -3.95
CA ALA A 29 9.07 -2.20 -3.77
C ALA A 29 10.31 -3.10 -3.75
N ARG A 30 10.26 -4.21 -3.01
CA ARG A 30 11.31 -5.23 -2.98
C ARG A 30 11.53 -5.86 -4.36
N HIS A 31 10.46 -6.24 -5.06
CA HIS A 31 10.54 -6.84 -6.39
C HIS A 31 11.25 -5.91 -7.40
N LEU A 32 11.05 -4.60 -7.27
CA LEU A 32 11.67 -3.57 -8.09
C LEU A 32 13.10 -3.20 -7.63
N GLY A 33 13.61 -3.81 -6.57
CA GLY A 33 14.95 -3.51 -6.02
C GLY A 33 15.05 -2.14 -5.35
N LEU A 34 13.93 -1.55 -4.92
CA LEU A 34 13.93 -0.26 -4.23
C LEU A 34 14.47 -0.42 -2.81
N HIS A 35 15.31 0.52 -2.40
CA HIS A 35 15.88 0.60 -1.06
C HIS A 35 15.77 2.02 -0.53
N GLY A 36 15.48 2.18 0.77
CA GLY A 36 15.20 3.48 1.37
C GLY A 36 13.78 3.97 1.04
N GLY A 37 13.28 4.86 1.88
CA GLY A 37 12.04 5.62 1.62
C GLY A 37 11.00 5.51 2.71
N VAL A 38 9.78 5.90 2.37
CA VAL A 38 8.63 5.90 3.27
C VAL A 38 7.46 5.19 2.59
N LEU A 39 6.90 4.19 3.27
CA LEU A 39 5.62 3.60 2.92
C LEU A 39 4.50 4.40 3.56
N GLU A 40 3.67 5.00 2.72
CA GLU A 40 2.52 5.78 3.13
C GLU A 40 1.21 5.02 2.92
N GLY A 41 0.25 5.24 3.80
CA GLY A 41 -1.13 4.81 3.60
C GLY A 41 -2.09 5.51 4.56
N ASP A 42 -3.39 5.34 4.33
CA ASP A 42 -4.47 6.04 5.03
C ASP A 42 -5.11 5.25 6.18
N SER A 43 -4.53 4.11 6.55
CA SER A 43 -4.92 3.39 7.75
C SER A 43 -4.09 3.85 8.93
N LEU A 44 -4.70 4.65 9.82
CA LEU A 44 -4.04 5.10 11.05
C LEU A 44 -3.68 3.92 11.96
N THR A 45 -4.56 2.91 12.04
CA THR A 45 -4.33 1.71 12.85
C THR A 45 -3.11 0.95 12.37
N ILE A 46 -3.03 0.62 11.07
CA ILE A 46 -1.88 -0.09 10.52
C ILE A 46 -0.61 0.75 10.65
N SER A 47 -0.69 2.05 10.37
CA SER A 47 0.47 2.95 10.49
C SER A 47 1.02 3.03 11.92
N ASN A 48 0.15 3.12 12.93
CA ASN A 48 0.57 3.17 14.34
C ASN A 48 1.21 1.87 14.78
N VAL A 49 0.64 0.74 14.38
CA VAL A 49 1.20 -0.59 14.65
C VAL A 49 2.57 -0.74 14.00
N LEU A 50 2.72 -0.37 12.73
CA LEU A 50 4.00 -0.44 12.00
C LEU A 50 5.07 0.49 12.60
N LYS A 51 4.67 1.59 13.22
CA LYS A 51 5.56 2.52 13.95
C LYS A 51 5.88 2.06 15.38
N GLY A 52 5.33 0.93 15.85
CA GLY A 52 5.47 0.47 17.23
C GLY A 52 4.73 1.33 18.26
N ILE A 53 3.80 2.19 17.83
CA ILE A 53 3.00 3.06 18.72
C ILE A 53 1.88 2.26 19.40
N SER A 54 1.41 1.17 18.78
CA SER A 54 0.35 0.30 19.30
C SER A 54 0.60 -1.16 18.99
N VAL A 55 -0.02 -2.05 19.78
CA VAL A 55 0.05 -3.50 19.57
C VAL A 55 -0.84 -3.91 18.37
N PRO A 56 -0.37 -4.78 17.46
CA PRO A 56 -1.19 -5.28 16.36
C PRO A 56 -2.41 -6.06 16.86
N PRO A 57 -3.62 -5.81 16.32
CA PRO A 57 -4.72 -6.75 16.46
C PRO A 57 -4.36 -8.13 15.90
N THR A 58 -4.85 -9.20 16.54
CA THR A 58 -4.50 -10.59 16.19
C THR A 58 -4.75 -10.91 14.72
N SER A 59 -5.81 -10.35 14.11
CA SER A 59 -6.15 -10.59 12.70
C SER A 59 -5.09 -10.10 11.71
N VAL A 60 -4.24 -9.13 12.10
CA VAL A 60 -3.21 -8.55 11.22
C VAL A 60 -1.79 -8.73 11.74
N ALA A 61 -1.60 -9.31 12.93
CA ALA A 61 -0.30 -9.44 13.57
C ALA A 61 0.75 -10.14 12.69
N ALA A 62 0.39 -11.25 12.05
CA ALA A 62 1.30 -11.97 11.15
C ALA A 62 1.67 -11.15 9.90
N ILE A 63 0.73 -10.36 9.36
CA ILE A 63 0.98 -9.50 8.19
C ILE A 63 1.93 -8.35 8.58
N VAL A 64 1.69 -7.73 9.75
CA VAL A 64 2.53 -6.68 10.31
C VAL A 64 3.96 -7.16 10.53
N GLU A 65 4.13 -8.35 11.09
CA GLU A 65 5.46 -8.96 11.28
C GLU A 65 6.17 -9.14 9.93
N GLY A 66 5.48 -9.67 8.92
CA GLY A 66 6.03 -9.77 7.56
C GLY A 66 6.43 -8.42 6.97
N ILE A 67 5.62 -7.38 7.17
CA ILE A 67 5.94 -6.01 6.73
C ILE A 67 7.18 -5.47 7.46
N HIS A 68 7.36 -5.74 8.75
CA HIS A 68 8.55 -5.31 9.50
C HIS A 68 9.82 -5.97 8.95
N VAL A 69 9.77 -7.28 8.66
CA VAL A 69 10.89 -8.00 8.06
C VAL A 69 11.26 -7.40 6.71
N LEU A 70 10.27 -7.17 5.84
CA LEU A 70 10.49 -6.52 4.53
C LEU A 70 11.03 -5.10 4.71
N GLY A 71 10.46 -4.32 5.63
CA GLY A 71 10.87 -2.94 5.93
C GLY A 71 12.32 -2.84 6.37
N SER A 72 12.77 -3.79 7.19
CA SER A 72 14.17 -3.89 7.59
C SER A 72 15.08 -4.32 6.44
N GLU A 73 14.62 -5.21 5.56
CA GLU A 73 15.40 -5.70 4.40
C GLU A 73 15.69 -4.56 3.41
N ILE A 74 14.70 -3.71 3.14
CA ILE A 74 14.82 -2.62 2.15
C ILE A 74 14.92 -1.21 2.78
N ASN A 75 15.12 -1.10 4.09
CA ASN A 75 15.29 0.16 4.83
C ASN A 75 14.15 1.18 4.61
N VAL A 76 12.90 0.76 4.79
CA VAL A 76 11.71 1.61 4.61
C VAL A 76 11.12 2.02 5.95
N ASN A 77 10.80 3.31 6.08
CA ASN A 77 10.04 3.87 7.19
C ASN A 77 8.54 3.88 6.89
N PHE A 78 7.71 4.03 7.92
CA PHE A 78 6.25 4.05 7.76
C PHE A 78 5.68 5.42 8.06
N SER A 79 4.66 5.85 7.32
CA SER A 79 3.92 7.08 7.61
C SER A 79 2.43 6.96 7.33
N TYR A 80 1.65 7.73 8.08
CA TYR A 80 0.22 7.86 7.85
C TYR A 80 -0.02 9.12 7.00
N VAL A 81 -0.87 8.99 6.00
CA VAL A 81 -1.41 10.11 5.23
C VAL A 81 -2.92 10.15 5.32
N ARG A 82 -3.52 11.33 5.14
CA ARG A 82 -4.98 11.40 5.03
C ARG A 82 -5.42 10.68 3.76
N ARG A 83 -6.67 10.22 3.74
CA ARG A 83 -7.30 9.63 2.54
C ARG A 83 -7.18 10.48 1.27
N SER A 84 -7.13 11.81 1.41
CA SER A 84 -6.89 12.74 0.29
C SER A 84 -5.51 12.60 -0.33
N GLY A 85 -4.49 12.20 0.44
CA GLY A 85 -3.14 11.90 -0.03
C GLY A 85 -2.98 10.45 -0.52
N ASN A 86 -3.92 9.55 -0.18
CA ASN A 86 -3.90 8.16 -0.65
C ASN A 86 -4.85 7.89 -1.84
N LYS A 87 -5.23 8.94 -2.59
CA LYS A 87 -6.17 8.83 -3.73
C LYS A 87 -5.72 7.81 -4.78
N PRO A 88 -4.44 7.76 -5.23
CA PRO A 88 -4.02 6.79 -6.25
C PRO A 88 -4.24 5.34 -5.82
N ALA A 89 -3.82 4.97 -4.60
CA ALA A 89 -4.00 3.61 -4.07
C ALA A 89 -5.49 3.27 -3.91
N HIS A 90 -6.30 4.23 -3.46
CA HIS A 90 -7.76 4.05 -3.37
C HIS A 90 -8.40 3.75 -4.72
N ILE A 91 -8.00 4.47 -5.78
CA ILE A 91 -8.50 4.24 -7.14
C ILE A 91 -8.07 2.86 -7.65
N LEU A 92 -6.81 2.46 -7.45
CA LEU A 92 -6.33 1.13 -7.84
C LEU A 92 -7.09 0.02 -7.11
N ALA A 93 -7.35 0.17 -5.81
CA ALA A 93 -8.11 -0.81 -5.04
C ALA A 93 -9.55 -0.97 -5.56
N ARG A 94 -10.20 0.14 -5.98
CA ARG A 94 -11.53 0.08 -6.61
C ARG A 94 -11.48 -0.55 -8.00
N GLN A 95 -10.50 -0.17 -8.80
CA GLN A 95 -10.32 -0.68 -10.16
C GLN A 95 -10.07 -2.19 -10.18
N ALA A 96 -9.41 -2.72 -9.15
CA ALA A 96 -9.11 -4.14 -9.02
C ALA A 96 -10.35 -5.04 -9.09
N LEU A 97 -11.52 -4.54 -8.66
CA LEU A 97 -12.76 -5.30 -8.68
C LEU A 97 -13.18 -5.71 -10.10
N SER A 98 -12.79 -4.91 -11.10
CA SER A 98 -13.07 -5.09 -12.53
C SER A 98 -12.09 -6.02 -13.24
N PHE A 99 -10.98 -6.40 -12.61
CA PHE A 99 -9.97 -7.27 -13.20
C PHE A 99 -10.08 -8.72 -12.70
N VAL A 100 -9.76 -9.65 -13.59
CA VAL A 100 -9.71 -11.09 -13.27
C VAL A 100 -8.38 -11.46 -12.60
N ASN A 101 -7.30 -10.86 -13.10
CA ASN A 101 -5.91 -11.07 -12.71
C ASN A 101 -5.31 -9.77 -12.16
N ASP A 102 -4.19 -9.92 -11.45
CA ASP A 102 -3.40 -8.77 -11.01
C ASP A 102 -2.80 -8.05 -12.21
N VAL A 103 -2.72 -6.72 -12.10
CA VAL A 103 -2.11 -5.86 -13.10
C VAL A 103 -0.99 -5.06 -12.43
N ILE A 104 0.19 -5.12 -13.03
CA ILE A 104 1.36 -4.35 -12.59
C ILE A 104 1.77 -3.47 -13.76
N TRP A 105 1.90 -2.18 -13.49
CA TRP A 105 2.51 -1.22 -14.42
C TRP A 105 3.90 -0.89 -13.91
N ILE A 106 4.90 -0.97 -14.79
CA ILE A 106 6.30 -0.64 -14.53
C ILE A 106 6.71 0.38 -15.57
N GLU A 107 7.29 1.50 -15.13
CA GLU A 107 7.69 2.63 -15.99
C GLU A 107 6.54 3.30 -16.77
N GLU A 108 5.29 2.88 -16.53
CA GLU A 108 4.08 3.44 -17.13
C GLU A 108 3.13 3.99 -16.06
N ILE A 109 2.33 5.00 -16.44
CA ILE A 109 1.29 5.56 -15.58
C ILE A 109 -0.07 4.97 -15.98
N PRO A 110 -0.75 4.22 -15.09
CA PRO A 110 -2.11 3.76 -15.36
C PRO A 110 -3.05 4.96 -15.53
N CYS A 111 -3.80 4.99 -16.63
CA CYS A 111 -4.70 6.11 -16.94
C CYS A 111 -5.71 6.40 -15.81
N CYS A 112 -6.14 5.38 -15.08
CA CYS A 112 -7.07 5.53 -13.96
C CYS A 112 -6.53 6.38 -12.81
N ILE A 113 -5.22 6.44 -12.59
CA ILE A 113 -4.60 7.22 -11.50
C ILE A 113 -3.89 8.49 -11.96
N GLN A 114 -3.77 8.72 -13.27
CA GLN A 114 -3.03 9.86 -13.82
C GLN A 114 -3.48 11.20 -13.23
N GLN A 115 -4.80 11.43 -13.16
CA GLN A 115 -5.34 12.68 -12.60
C GLN A 115 -5.05 12.82 -11.10
N ALA A 116 -5.07 11.72 -10.34
CA ALA A 116 -4.79 11.75 -8.91
C ALA A 116 -3.31 12.06 -8.65
N LEU A 117 -2.40 11.53 -9.48
CA LEU A 117 -0.97 11.84 -9.39
C LEU A 117 -0.67 13.30 -9.75
N ILE A 118 -1.35 13.86 -10.76
CA ILE A 118 -1.19 15.28 -11.10
C ILE A 118 -1.61 16.18 -9.93
N GLN A 119 -2.72 15.86 -9.25
CA GLN A 119 -3.17 16.61 -8.08
C GLN A 119 -2.17 16.53 -6.91
N ASP A 120 -1.60 15.35 -6.70
CA ASP A 120 -0.64 15.09 -5.63
C ASP A 120 0.65 15.93 -5.81
N VAL A 121 1.18 15.99 -7.04
CA VAL A 121 2.37 16.80 -7.35
C VAL A 121 2.14 18.30 -7.15
N ILE A 122 0.92 18.78 -7.43
CA ILE A 122 0.58 20.21 -7.30
C ILE A 122 0.20 20.56 -5.84
N GLY A 123 0.06 19.56 -4.96
CA GLY A 123 -0.33 19.75 -3.56
C GLY A 123 -1.79 20.19 -3.39
N LEU A 124 -2.68 19.80 -4.33
CA LEU A 124 -4.11 20.15 -4.38
C LEU A 124 -5.05 19.02 -3.94
#